data_AF-A0A519LBU1-F1
#
_entry.id   AF-A0A519LBU1-F1
#
_cell.length_a   1.000
_cell.length_b   1.000
_cell.length_c   1.000
_cell.angle_alpha   90.00
_cell.angle_beta   90.00
_cell.angle_gamma   90.00
#
_symmetry.space_group_name_H-M   'P 1'
#
loop_
_entity.id
_entity.type
_entity.pdbx_description
1 polymer ?
#
loop_
_entity_poly.entity_id
_entity_poly.type
_entity_poly.pdbx_seq_one_letter_code
_entity_poly.pdbx_strand_id
1 'polypeptide(L)'
;MLEILWSIGIEEQFYLLVAPLFLLIPSKRIVYFLLFFTVCYFIIYNIEDIDFFRKYKLLFYYFSMSGIIAVLSIKCPDFKVKSGVKGLIFFLFILYFVTDIFAAGTSELTYQLISMILFSVLIFCIVQTPYSLLENSRLKYLGKISYGIYMLHAIVMHFVGLIFMNLHSKILDHHPAIFILIFNLLTLTLTIFVSHFSYRYFESYFLKLKTAKTYTQP
;
A
#
# COMPACT_ATOMS: atom_id res chain seq x y z
N MET A 1 -4.21 3.96 -18.03
CA MET A 1 -4.62 2.58 -17.65
C MET A 1 -3.52 1.82 -16.93
N LEU A 2 -2.35 1.59 -17.56
CA LEU A 2 -1.25 0.84 -16.93
C LEU A 2 -0.54 1.59 -15.79
N GLU A 3 -0.68 2.92 -15.72
CA GLU A 3 -0.08 3.71 -14.65
C GLU A 3 -0.49 3.23 -13.26
N ILE A 4 -1.71 2.69 -13.10
CA ILE A 4 -2.15 2.14 -11.81
C ILE A 4 -1.21 1.05 -11.29
N LEU A 5 -0.59 0.25 -12.18
CA LEU A 5 0.28 -0.88 -11.85
C LEU A 5 1.65 -0.46 -11.32
N TRP A 6 1.93 0.83 -11.20
CA TRP A 6 3.25 1.29 -10.79
C TRP A 6 3.65 0.67 -9.43
N SER A 7 2.79 0.72 -8.41
CA SER A 7 3.19 0.26 -7.06
C SER A 7 3.40 -1.25 -6.98
N ILE A 8 2.61 -2.05 -7.73
CA ILE A 8 2.83 -3.51 -7.79
C ILE A 8 4.12 -3.85 -8.55
N GLY A 9 4.45 -3.10 -9.61
CA GLY A 9 5.71 -3.24 -10.31
C GLY A 9 6.92 -2.93 -9.42
N ILE A 10 6.83 -1.88 -8.59
CA ILE A 10 7.88 -1.55 -7.62
C ILE A 10 8.05 -2.65 -6.57
N GLU A 11 6.95 -3.20 -6.05
CA GLU A 11 6.98 -4.30 -5.09
C GLU A 11 7.65 -5.55 -5.69
N GLU A 12 7.26 -5.94 -6.91
CA GLU A 12 7.86 -7.07 -7.60
C GLU A 12 9.35 -6.87 -7.88
N GLN A 13 9.76 -5.67 -8.32
CA GLN A 13 11.18 -5.33 -8.53
C GLN A 13 11.99 -5.42 -7.23
N PHE A 14 11.42 -4.93 -6.12
CA PHE A 14 12.05 -5.06 -4.80
C PHE A 14 12.25 -6.53 -4.43
N TYR A 15 11.24 -7.38 -4.60
CA TYR A 15 11.35 -8.81 -4.29
C TYR A 15 12.32 -9.54 -5.21
N LEU A 16 12.31 -9.24 -6.52
CA LEU A 16 13.27 -9.83 -7.46
C LEU A 16 14.71 -9.51 -7.09
N LEU A 17 14.98 -8.34 -6.51
CA LEU A 17 16.31 -7.94 -6.06
C LEU A 17 16.66 -8.50 -4.68
N VAL A 18 15.76 -8.36 -3.69
CA VAL A 18 16.07 -8.63 -2.28
C VAL A 18 15.88 -10.10 -1.89
N ALA A 19 14.89 -10.81 -2.47
CA ALA A 19 14.61 -12.20 -2.08
C ALA A 19 15.77 -13.16 -2.40
N PRO A 20 16.43 -13.11 -3.57
CA PRO A 20 17.62 -13.93 -3.82
C PRO A 20 18.77 -13.62 -2.85
N LEU A 21 18.95 -12.35 -2.48
CA LEU A 21 19.99 -11.95 -1.51
C LEU A 21 19.71 -12.54 -0.13
N PHE A 22 18.45 -12.64 0.29
CA PHE A 22 18.08 -13.31 1.54
C PHE A 22 18.45 -14.79 1.57
N LEU A 23 18.45 -15.48 0.43
CA LEU A 23 18.87 -16.88 0.34
C LEU A 23 20.39 -17.04 0.57
N LEU A 24 21.18 -16.01 0.27
CA LEU A 24 22.64 -16.03 0.39
C LEU A 24 23.12 -15.52 1.77
N ILE A 25 22.28 -14.76 2.47
CA ILE A 25 22.65 -14.10 3.73
C ILE A 25 22.16 -14.93 4.93
N PRO A 26 23.02 -15.26 5.90
CA PRO A 26 22.59 -15.95 7.12
C PRO A 26 21.48 -15.19 7.85
N SER A 27 20.47 -15.90 8.36
CA SER A 27 19.28 -15.30 9.03
C SER A 27 19.62 -14.31 10.15
N LYS A 28 20.72 -14.54 10.88
CA LYS A 28 21.22 -13.66 11.93
C LYS A 28 21.66 -12.28 11.41
N ARG A 29 22.11 -12.20 10.14
CA ARG A 29 22.64 -11.00 9.49
C ARG A 29 21.62 -10.23 8.65
N ILE A 30 20.41 -10.76 8.43
CA ILE A 30 19.37 -10.11 7.60
C ILE A 30 19.05 -8.69 8.07
N VAL A 31 18.95 -8.47 9.39
CA VAL A 31 18.65 -7.13 9.93
C VAL A 31 19.76 -6.12 9.59
N TYR A 32 21.02 -6.51 9.71
CA TYR A 32 22.15 -5.65 9.37
C TYR A 32 22.22 -5.36 7.87
N PHE A 33 21.94 -6.37 7.03
CA PHE A 33 21.81 -6.18 5.60
C PHE A 33 20.70 -5.19 5.26
N LEU A 34 19.50 -5.36 5.83
CA LEU A 34 18.38 -4.46 5.58
C LEU A 34 18.65 -3.05 6.09
N LEU A 35 19.30 -2.90 7.26
CA LEU A 35 19.73 -1.60 7.76
C LEU A 35 20.69 -0.91 6.78
N PHE A 36 21.74 -1.62 6.36
CA PHE A 36 22.69 -1.12 5.38
C PHE A 36 22.01 -0.75 4.06
N PHE A 37 21.20 -1.65 3.52
CA PHE A 37 20.42 -1.41 2.31
C PHE A 37 19.52 -0.18 2.45
N THR A 38 18.81 -0.04 3.56
CA THR A 38 17.89 1.10 3.78
C THR A 38 18.64 2.42 3.80
N VAL A 39 19.75 2.51 4.55
CA VAL A 39 20.55 3.74 4.67
C VAL A 39 21.20 4.09 3.33
N CYS A 40 21.91 3.14 2.72
CA CYS A 40 22.58 3.37 1.43
C CYS A 40 21.58 3.74 0.33
N TYR A 41 20.47 3.01 0.23
CA TYR A 41 19.46 3.28 -0.77
C TYR A 41 18.76 4.62 -0.54
N PHE A 42 18.46 4.98 0.71
CA PHE A 42 17.88 6.28 1.05
C PHE A 42 18.81 7.43 0.66
N ILE A 43 20.12 7.31 0.91
CA ILE A 43 21.11 8.30 0.48
C ILE A 43 21.13 8.39 -1.04
N ILE A 44 21.29 7.26 -1.75
CA ILE A 44 21.36 7.22 -3.21
C ILE A 44 20.10 7.82 -3.85
N TYR A 45 18.91 7.53 -3.31
CA TYR A 45 17.64 8.04 -3.80
C TYR A 45 17.56 9.57 -3.73
N ASN A 46 18.22 10.18 -2.74
CA ASN A 46 18.21 11.61 -2.49
C ASN A 46 19.40 12.36 -3.10
N ILE A 47 20.29 11.69 -3.85
CA ILE A 47 21.37 12.37 -4.60
C ILE A 47 20.74 13.08 -5.80
N GLU A 48 20.90 14.41 -5.89
CA GLU A 48 20.29 15.24 -6.93
C GLU A 48 20.71 14.80 -8.35
N ASP A 49 21.99 14.47 -8.55
CA ASP A 49 22.55 14.05 -9.85
C ASP A 49 22.02 12.70 -10.36
N ILE A 50 21.42 11.88 -9.48
CA ILE A 50 20.89 10.56 -9.82
C ILE A 50 19.36 10.61 -9.81
N ASP A 51 18.77 11.02 -10.93
CA ASP A 51 17.32 11.15 -11.07
C ASP A 51 16.58 9.83 -11.32
N PHE A 52 17.29 8.79 -11.80
CA PHE A 52 16.72 7.51 -12.23
C PHE A 52 15.76 6.90 -11.20
N PHE A 53 16.18 6.81 -9.93
CA PHE A 53 15.37 6.20 -8.87
C PHE A 53 14.11 7.01 -8.56
N ARG A 54 14.20 8.35 -8.62
CA ARG A 54 13.05 9.26 -8.41
C ARG A 54 12.09 9.20 -9.60
N LYS A 55 12.62 9.22 -10.83
CA LYS A 55 11.85 9.15 -12.08
C LYS A 55 10.97 7.92 -12.15
N TYR A 56 11.48 6.77 -11.71
CA TYR A 56 10.72 5.51 -11.70
C TYR A 56 10.06 5.20 -10.35
N LYS A 57 10.09 6.13 -9.37
CA LYS A 57 9.50 5.95 -8.03
C LYS A 57 9.95 4.64 -7.36
N LEU A 58 11.23 4.29 -7.49
CA LEU A 58 11.83 3.12 -6.87
C LEU A 58 11.98 3.37 -5.36
N LEU A 59 10.90 3.22 -4.61
CA LEU A 59 10.79 3.59 -3.19
C LEU A 59 11.22 2.45 -2.24
N PHE A 60 12.30 1.73 -2.58
CA PHE A 60 12.69 0.49 -1.90
C PHE A 60 13.00 0.66 -0.40
N TYR A 61 13.40 1.85 0.03
CA TYR A 61 13.69 2.15 1.43
C TYR A 61 12.46 2.01 2.35
N TYR A 62 11.23 2.21 1.85
CA TYR A 62 10.00 1.95 2.63
C TYR A 62 9.80 0.46 2.91
N PHE A 63 10.08 -0.39 1.92
CA PHE A 63 9.95 -1.84 2.04
C PHE A 63 11.04 -2.40 2.95
N SER A 64 12.29 -1.95 2.79
CA SER A 64 13.40 -2.42 3.61
C SER A 64 13.28 -1.97 5.06
N MET A 65 12.85 -0.72 5.34
CA MET A 65 12.59 -0.25 6.71
C MET A 65 11.48 -1.06 7.38
N SER A 66 10.37 -1.30 6.68
CA SER A 66 9.28 -2.14 7.19
C SER A 66 9.73 -3.59 7.41
N GLY A 67 10.61 -4.10 6.55
CA GLY A 67 11.27 -5.40 6.69
C GLY A 67 12.16 -5.48 7.93
N ILE A 68 12.89 -4.43 8.29
CA ILE A 68 13.67 -4.37 9.54
C ILE A 68 12.74 -4.56 10.73
N ILE A 69 11.67 -3.77 10.81
CA ILE A 69 10.71 -3.84 11.92
C ILE A 69 10.04 -5.23 11.96
N ALA A 70 9.69 -5.80 10.81
CA ALA A 70 9.13 -7.14 10.72
C ALA A 70 10.09 -8.20 11.27
N VAL A 71 11.36 -8.21 10.88
CA VAL A 71 12.35 -9.18 11.39
C VAL A 71 12.60 -8.98 12.88
N LEU A 72 12.65 -7.74 13.37
CA LEU A 72 12.77 -7.45 14.81
C LEU A 72 11.54 -7.94 15.59
N SER A 73 10.34 -7.80 15.04
CA SER A 73 9.10 -8.28 15.67
C SER A 73 9.11 -9.79 15.88
N ILE A 74 9.67 -10.54 14.92
CA ILE A 74 9.80 -12.00 15.01
C ILE A 74 10.86 -12.39 16.05
N LYS A 75 11.97 -11.65 16.12
CA LYS A 75 13.05 -11.91 17.08
C LYS A 75 12.68 -11.53 18.52
N CYS A 76 11.81 -10.55 18.70
CA CYS A 76 11.38 -10.02 19.98
C CYS A 76 9.84 -10.04 20.09
N PRO A 77 9.21 -11.22 20.16
CA PRO A 77 7.74 -11.36 20.11
C PRO A 77 7.04 -10.69 21.31
N ASP A 78 7.73 -10.59 22.45
CA ASP A 78 7.19 -9.97 23.66
C ASP A 78 7.22 -8.44 23.62
N PHE A 79 7.90 -7.83 22.64
CA PHE A 79 7.97 -6.39 22.53
C PHE A 79 6.61 -5.82 22.09
N LYS A 80 5.95 -5.10 23.00
CA LYS A 80 4.67 -4.43 22.74
C LYS A 80 4.82 -2.93 22.85
N VAL A 81 4.32 -2.21 21.85
CA VAL A 81 4.25 -0.76 21.87
C VAL A 81 3.17 -0.33 22.88
N LYS A 82 3.54 0.58 23.80
CA LYS A 82 2.64 1.12 24.82
C LYS A 82 1.43 1.83 24.18
N SER A 83 0.26 1.76 24.80
CA SER A 83 -0.98 2.34 24.26
C SER A 83 -0.87 3.83 23.94
N GLY A 84 -0.24 4.63 24.83
CA GLY A 84 -0.02 6.05 24.57
C GLY A 84 0.84 6.34 23.34
N VAL A 85 1.85 5.50 23.07
CA VAL A 85 2.68 5.62 21.86
C VAL A 85 1.88 5.23 20.61
N LYS A 86 1.05 4.18 20.67
CA LYS A 86 0.15 3.82 19.56
C LYS A 86 -0.81 4.97 19.23
N GLY A 87 -1.39 5.60 20.25
CA GLY A 87 -2.26 6.77 20.09
C GLY A 87 -1.54 7.94 19.44
N LEU A 88 -0.31 8.22 19.87
CA LEU A 88 0.53 9.26 19.25
C LEU A 88 0.85 8.95 17.78
N ILE A 89 1.27 7.72 17.46
CA ILE A 89 1.58 7.31 16.08
C ILE A 89 0.34 7.43 15.19
N PHE A 90 -0.84 7.02 15.68
CA PHE A 90 -2.08 7.15 14.94
C PHE A 90 -2.50 8.61 14.75
N PHE A 91 -2.32 9.46 15.77
CA PHE A 91 -2.52 10.89 15.66
C PHE A 91 -1.59 11.53 14.62
N LEU A 92 -0.30 11.20 14.65
CA LEU A 92 0.68 11.67 13.66
C LEU A 92 0.32 11.20 12.25
N PHE A 93 -0.15 9.95 12.11
CA PHE A 93 -0.66 9.45 10.83
C PHE A 93 -1.88 10.25 10.33
N ILE A 94 -2.87 10.53 11.19
CA ILE A 94 -4.02 11.36 10.81
C ILE A 94 -3.56 12.76 10.41
N LEU A 95 -2.67 13.37 11.20
CA LEU A 95 -2.13 14.70 10.91
C LEU A 95 -1.40 14.70 9.55
N TYR A 96 -0.56 13.69 9.31
CA TYR A 96 0.16 13.51 8.05
C TYR A 96 -0.81 13.32 6.86
N PHE A 97 -1.90 12.59 7.06
CA PHE A 97 -2.85 12.29 5.99
C PHE A 97 -3.80 13.45 5.66
N VAL A 98 -4.21 14.23 6.67
CA VAL A 98 -5.23 15.28 6.54
C VAL A 98 -4.62 16.65 6.24
N THR A 99 -3.35 16.88 6.60
CA THR A 99 -2.69 18.19 6.48
C THR A 99 -1.41 18.11 5.67
N ASP A 100 -0.98 19.25 5.15
CA ASP A 100 0.27 19.44 4.43
C ASP A 100 1.42 19.90 5.34
N ILE A 101 1.21 19.97 6.66
CA ILE A 101 2.17 20.53 7.63
C ILE A 101 3.57 19.90 7.50
N PHE A 102 3.64 18.59 7.28
CA PHE A 102 4.92 17.88 7.11
C PHE A 102 5.57 18.19 5.75
N ALA A 103 4.78 18.29 4.69
CA ALA A 103 5.28 18.55 3.34
C ALA A 103 5.71 20.01 3.16
N ALA A 104 4.96 20.96 3.71
CA ALA A 104 5.24 22.39 3.63
C ALA A 104 6.30 22.84 4.66
N GLY A 105 6.34 22.19 5.83
CA GLY A 105 7.21 22.60 6.94
C GLY A 105 8.59 21.96 6.97
N THR A 106 8.90 21.02 6.07
CA THR A 106 10.18 20.28 6.08
C THR A 106 10.81 20.16 4.69
N SER A 107 12.12 19.91 4.64
CA SER A 107 12.80 19.59 3.38
C SER A 107 12.29 18.27 2.81
N GLU A 108 12.38 18.06 1.49
CA GLU A 108 11.93 16.81 0.84
C GLU A 108 12.58 15.56 1.47
N LEU A 109 13.88 15.63 1.76
CA LEU A 109 14.61 14.55 2.44
C LEU A 109 14.04 14.26 3.83
N THR A 110 13.79 15.30 4.63
CA THR A 110 13.21 15.16 5.97
C THR A 110 11.79 14.60 5.90
N TYR A 111 10.99 15.07 4.95
CA TYR A 111 9.65 14.56 4.69
C TYR A 111 9.69 13.06 4.40
N GLN A 112 10.53 12.62 3.46
CA GLN A 112 10.68 11.19 3.14
C GLN A 112 11.16 10.35 4.32
N LEU A 113 12.08 10.86 5.15
CA LEU A 113 12.52 10.19 6.38
C LEU A 113 11.37 10.00 7.38
N ILE A 114 10.61 11.07 7.63
CA ILE A 114 9.46 11.04 8.54
C ILE A 114 8.44 10.02 8.03
N SER A 115 8.09 10.08 6.74
CA SER A 115 7.16 9.15 6.11
C SER A 115 7.62 7.70 6.25
N MET A 116 8.89 7.41 5.91
CA MET A 116 9.45 6.06 6.01
C MET A 116 9.31 5.49 7.43
N ILE A 117 9.70 6.25 8.44
CA ILE A 117 9.63 5.80 9.84
C ILE A 117 8.17 5.69 10.31
N LEU A 118 7.35 6.70 10.03
CA LEU A 118 5.96 6.75 10.46
C LEU A 118 5.16 5.57 9.92
N PHE A 119 5.24 5.29 8.61
CA PHE A 119 4.48 4.19 8.01
C PHE A 119 4.96 2.82 8.47
N SER A 120 6.27 2.59 8.58
CA SER A 120 6.80 1.32 9.08
C SER A 120 6.38 1.06 10.53
N VAL A 121 6.43 2.07 11.40
CA VAL A 121 6.01 1.94 12.81
C VAL A 121 4.48 1.83 12.92
N LEU A 122 3.71 2.53 12.09
CA LEU A 122 2.26 2.43 12.04
C LEU A 122 1.80 1.01 11.73
N ILE A 123 2.37 0.39 10.68
CA ILE A 123 2.06 -1.01 10.32
C ILE A 123 2.34 -1.93 11.50
N PHE A 124 3.49 -1.76 12.16
CA PHE A 124 3.83 -2.54 13.33
C PHE A 124 2.85 -2.35 14.49
N CYS A 125 2.40 -1.12 14.75
CA CYS A 125 1.40 -0.84 15.77
C CYS A 125 0.06 -1.53 15.45
N ILE A 126 -0.38 -1.48 14.19
CA ILE A 126 -1.63 -2.10 13.73
C ILE A 126 -1.59 -3.62 13.90
N VAL A 127 -0.49 -4.27 13.53
CA VAL A 127 -0.33 -5.73 13.66
C VAL A 127 -0.42 -6.18 15.12
N GLN A 128 0.02 -5.38 16.08
CA GLN A 128 -0.02 -5.72 17.50
C GLN A 128 -1.39 -5.59 18.16
N THR A 129 -2.37 -4.97 17.49
CA THR A 129 -3.68 -4.66 18.09
C THR A 129 -4.80 -5.15 17.19
N PRO A 130 -5.66 -6.07 17.67
CA PRO A 130 -6.85 -6.47 16.93
C PRO A 130 -7.90 -5.36 17.04
N TYR A 131 -7.79 -4.32 16.22
CA TYR A 131 -8.80 -3.27 16.15
C TYR A 131 -10.12 -3.87 15.66
N SER A 132 -11.18 -3.75 16.47
CA SER A 132 -12.51 -4.32 16.18
C SER A 132 -13.06 -3.90 14.81
N LEU A 133 -12.73 -2.68 14.36
CA LEU A 133 -13.07 -2.19 13.03
C LEU A 133 -12.43 -3.03 11.91
N LEU A 134 -11.14 -3.36 12.03
CA LEU A 134 -10.43 -4.18 11.04
C LEU A 134 -10.88 -5.65 11.06
N GLU A 135 -11.42 -6.10 12.18
CA GLU A 135 -11.94 -7.47 12.35
C GLU A 135 -13.34 -7.68 11.74
N ASN A 136 -13.99 -6.61 11.26
CA ASN A 136 -15.33 -6.65 10.68
C ASN A 136 -15.38 -7.55 9.42
N SER A 137 -16.39 -8.42 9.33
CA SER A 137 -16.56 -9.36 8.22
C SER A 137 -16.67 -8.69 6.85
N ARG A 138 -17.30 -7.51 6.76
CA ARG A 138 -17.41 -6.74 5.51
C ARG A 138 -16.06 -6.18 5.09
N LEU A 139 -15.27 -5.65 6.03
CA LEU A 139 -13.93 -5.13 5.73
C LEU A 139 -12.96 -6.25 5.36
N LYS A 140 -13.02 -7.40 6.05
CA LYS A 140 -12.27 -8.61 5.63
C LYS A 140 -12.66 -9.06 4.22
N TYR A 141 -13.95 -9.02 3.90
CA TYR A 141 -14.42 -9.35 2.55
C TYR A 141 -13.91 -8.36 1.50
N LEU A 142 -13.94 -7.05 1.77
CA LEU A 142 -13.35 -6.03 0.90
C LEU A 142 -11.84 -6.23 0.73
N GLY A 143 -11.13 -6.60 1.80
CA GLY A 143 -9.71 -6.98 1.74
C GLY A 143 -9.48 -8.19 0.83
N LYS A 144 -10.37 -9.19 0.87
CA LYS A 144 -10.29 -10.38 0.02
C LYS A 144 -10.46 -10.09 -1.47
N ILE A 145 -11.24 -9.08 -1.85
CA ILE A 145 -11.42 -8.65 -3.25
C ILE A 145 -10.58 -7.41 -3.61
N SER A 146 -9.68 -6.98 -2.72
CA SER A 146 -8.95 -5.71 -2.83
C SER A 146 -8.06 -5.65 -4.08
N TYR A 147 -7.48 -6.78 -4.49
CA TYR A 147 -6.72 -6.88 -5.72
C TYR A 147 -7.58 -6.50 -6.95
N GLY A 148 -8.79 -7.05 -7.04
CA GLY A 148 -9.76 -6.68 -8.08
C GLY A 148 -10.14 -5.20 -8.03
N ILE A 149 -10.40 -4.67 -6.83
CA ILE A 149 -10.74 -3.25 -6.64
C ILE A 149 -9.60 -2.36 -7.16
N TYR A 150 -8.38 -2.65 -6.74
CA TYR A 150 -7.18 -1.94 -7.17
C TYR A 150 -6.97 -2.05 -8.68
N MET A 151 -7.17 -3.22 -9.27
CA MET A 151 -6.92 -3.40 -10.70
C MET A 151 -7.99 -2.81 -11.62
N LEU A 152 -9.26 -2.88 -11.21
CA LEU A 152 -10.39 -2.62 -12.10
C LEU A 152 -11.00 -1.23 -11.91
N HIS A 153 -10.73 -0.53 -10.79
CA HIS A 153 -11.34 0.78 -10.56
C HIS A 153 -11.02 1.81 -11.65
N ALA A 154 -9.81 1.79 -12.23
CA ALA A 154 -9.46 2.70 -13.31
C ALA A 154 -10.31 2.42 -14.56
N ILE A 155 -10.55 1.14 -14.91
CA ILE A 155 -11.42 0.76 -16.05
C ILE A 155 -12.85 1.23 -15.78
N VAL A 156 -13.34 0.96 -14.56
CA VAL A 156 -14.68 1.37 -14.14
C VAL A 156 -14.86 2.87 -14.16
N MET A 157 -13.86 3.64 -13.69
CA MET A 157 -13.88 5.10 -13.70
C MET A 157 -13.98 5.65 -15.13
N HIS A 158 -13.23 5.09 -16.09
CA HIS A 158 -13.33 5.50 -17.51
C HIS A 158 -14.70 5.14 -18.09
N PHE A 159 -15.22 3.96 -17.78
CA PHE A 159 -16.54 3.53 -18.22
C PHE A 159 -17.66 4.44 -17.67
N VAL A 160 -17.61 4.76 -16.38
CA VAL A 160 -18.54 5.72 -15.76
C VAL A 160 -18.36 7.11 -16.39
N GLY A 161 -17.13 7.54 -16.64
CA GLY A 161 -16.84 8.77 -17.39
C GLY A 161 -17.56 8.83 -18.75
N LEU A 162 -17.47 7.76 -19.55
CA LEU A 162 -18.16 7.67 -20.84
C LEU A 162 -19.68 7.75 -20.71
N ILE A 163 -20.27 7.11 -19.69
CA ILE A 163 -21.71 7.21 -19.41
C ILE A 163 -22.09 8.67 -19.16
N PHE A 164 -21.34 9.37 -18.31
CA PHE A 164 -21.63 10.75 -17.94
C PHE A 164 -21.39 11.75 -19.08
N MET A 165 -20.41 11.51 -19.96
CA MET A 165 -20.22 12.31 -21.16
C MET A 165 -21.42 12.20 -22.11
N ASN A 166 -22.00 11.02 -22.26
CA ASN A 166 -23.18 10.82 -23.10
C ASN A 166 -24.48 11.30 -22.45
N LEU A 167 -24.56 11.27 -21.11
CA LEU A 167 -25.70 11.74 -20.32
C LEU A 167 -25.61 13.24 -19.97
N HIS A 168 -24.75 14.00 -20.65
CA HIS A 168 -24.56 15.43 -20.44
C HIS A 168 -25.88 16.17 -20.62
N SER A 169 -26.59 16.32 -19.51
CA SER A 169 -27.90 16.93 -19.40
C SER A 169 -27.71 18.22 -18.61
N LYS A 170 -28.43 19.26 -19.04
CA LYS A 170 -28.40 20.60 -18.42
C LYS A 170 -28.64 20.60 -16.90
N ILE A 171 -29.19 19.53 -16.33
CA ILE A 171 -29.46 19.36 -14.89
C ILE A 171 -28.16 19.15 -14.09
N LEU A 172 -27.18 18.44 -14.64
CA LEU A 172 -25.92 18.13 -13.95
C LEU A 172 -24.98 19.35 -13.87
N ASP A 173 -25.05 20.26 -14.83
CA ASP A 173 -24.20 21.46 -14.88
C ASP A 173 -24.54 22.48 -13.78
N HIS A 174 -25.78 22.50 -13.31
CA HIS A 174 -26.23 23.47 -12.30
C HIS A 174 -25.90 23.02 -10.87
N HIS A 175 -25.50 21.77 -10.65
CA HIS A 175 -25.20 21.21 -9.33
C HIS A 175 -23.92 20.35 -9.31
N PRO A 176 -22.73 20.97 -9.36
CA PRO A 176 -21.45 20.26 -9.47
C PRO A 176 -21.17 19.31 -8.29
N ALA A 177 -21.61 19.66 -7.07
CA ALA A 177 -21.43 18.79 -5.91
C ALA A 177 -22.22 17.48 -6.02
N ILE A 178 -23.46 17.54 -6.55
CA ILE A 178 -24.31 16.38 -6.77
C ILE A 178 -23.69 15.49 -7.85
N PHE A 179 -23.20 16.09 -8.93
CA PHE A 179 -22.46 15.40 -9.98
C PHE A 179 -21.28 14.59 -9.41
N ILE A 180 -20.42 15.24 -8.63
CA ILE A 180 -19.23 14.61 -8.03
C ILE A 180 -19.64 13.45 -7.11
N LEU A 181 -20.67 13.65 -6.28
CA LEU A 181 -21.15 12.63 -5.37
C LEU A 181 -21.66 11.39 -6.13
N ILE A 182 -22.53 11.58 -7.13
CA ILE A 182 -23.09 10.47 -7.91
C ILE A 182 -21.99 9.76 -8.69
N PHE A 183 -21.08 10.50 -9.33
CA PHE A 183 -19.96 9.94 -10.08
C PHE A 183 -19.09 9.02 -9.20
N ASN A 184 -18.70 9.49 -8.01
CA ASN A 184 -17.87 8.72 -7.09
C ASN A 184 -18.62 7.52 -6.50
N LEU A 185 -19.89 7.69 -6.11
CA LEU A 185 -20.70 6.58 -5.61
C LEU A 185 -20.89 5.50 -6.68
N LEU A 186 -21.22 5.88 -7.91
CA LEU A 186 -21.38 4.93 -9.01
C LEU A 186 -20.06 4.20 -9.31
N THR A 187 -18.95 4.95 -9.39
CA THR A 187 -17.62 4.37 -9.62
C THR A 187 -17.25 3.38 -8.52
N LEU A 188 -17.45 3.74 -7.25
CA LEU A 188 -17.15 2.87 -6.11
C LEU A 188 -18.02 1.61 -6.10
N THR A 189 -19.34 1.76 -6.25
CA THR A 189 -20.27 0.64 -6.26
C THR A 189 -19.99 -0.32 -7.42
N LEU A 190 -19.80 0.21 -8.63
CA LEU A 190 -19.52 -0.60 -9.80
C LEU A 190 -18.14 -1.28 -9.69
N THR A 191 -17.14 -0.61 -9.10
CA THR A 191 -15.83 -1.21 -8.83
C THR A 191 -15.94 -2.39 -7.89
N ILE A 192 -16.62 -2.23 -6.76
CA ILE A 192 -16.83 -3.32 -5.79
C ILE A 192 -17.59 -4.48 -6.44
N PHE A 193 -18.62 -4.16 -7.23
CA PHE A 193 -19.41 -5.14 -7.96
C PHE A 193 -18.55 -5.94 -8.95
N VAL A 194 -17.89 -5.29 -9.91
CA VAL A 194 -17.05 -5.98 -10.91
C VAL A 194 -15.91 -6.75 -10.23
N SER A 195 -15.33 -6.22 -9.15
CA SER A 195 -14.28 -6.89 -8.37
C SER A 195 -14.80 -8.15 -7.67
N HIS A 196 -16.03 -8.15 -7.16
CA HIS A 196 -16.68 -9.35 -6.61
C HIS A 196 -16.78 -10.47 -7.65
N PHE A 197 -17.23 -10.13 -8.87
CA PHE A 197 -17.34 -11.09 -9.97
C PHE A 197 -15.97 -11.59 -10.42
N SER A 198 -15.01 -10.68 -10.60
CA SER A 198 -13.62 -11.02 -10.90
C SER A 198 -13.06 -12.02 -9.88
N TYR A 199 -13.24 -11.72 -8.59
CA TYR A 199 -12.78 -12.59 -7.51
C TYR A 199 -13.44 -13.98 -7.58
N ARG A 200 -14.76 -14.02 -7.72
CA ARG A 200 -15.52 -15.28 -7.67
C ARG A 200 -15.19 -16.20 -8.84
N TYR A 201 -15.10 -15.66 -10.05
CA TYR A 201 -15.00 -16.47 -11.27
C TYR A 201 -13.58 -16.64 -11.80
N PHE A 202 -12.69 -15.67 -11.57
CA PHE A 202 -11.31 -15.72 -12.07
C PHE A 202 -10.32 -15.95 -10.95
N GLU A 203 -10.26 -15.07 -9.95
CA GLU A 203 -9.21 -15.11 -8.92
C GLU A 203 -9.30 -16.38 -8.05
N SER A 204 -10.51 -16.75 -7.63
CA SER A 204 -10.72 -17.90 -6.76
C SER A 204 -10.26 -19.23 -7.38
N TYR A 205 -10.28 -19.33 -8.71
CA TYR A 205 -9.78 -20.50 -9.43
C TYR A 205 -8.25 -20.63 -9.26
N PHE A 206 -7.51 -19.56 -9.52
CA PHE A 206 -6.04 -19.56 -9.38
C PHE A 206 -5.59 -19.71 -7.92
N LEU A 207 -6.31 -19.11 -6.97
CA LEU A 207 -6.02 -19.26 -5.55
C LEU A 207 -6.17 -20.72 -5.09
N LYS A 208 -7.18 -21.45 -5.58
CA LYS A 208 -7.35 -22.87 -5.27
C LYS A 208 -6.18 -23.71 -5.81
N LEU A 209 -5.71 -23.40 -7.02
CA LEU A 209 -4.54 -24.08 -7.61
C LEU A 209 -3.26 -23.84 -6.80
N LYS A 210 -3.06 -22.61 -6.30
CA LYS A 210 -1.91 -22.29 -5.43
C LYS A 210 -1.96 -23.13 -4.15
N THR A 211 -3.08 -23.10 -3.44
CA THR A 211 -3.24 -23.83 -2.18
C THR A 211 -3.00 -25.33 -2.35
N ALA A 212 -3.49 -25.93 -3.44
CA ALA A 212 -3.28 -27.35 -3.72
C ALA A 212 -1.79 -27.72 -3.90
N LYS A 213 -0.95 -26.81 -4.42
CA LYS A 213 0.50 -27.05 -4.63
C LYS A 213 1.35 -26.81 -3.38
N THR A 214 0.92 -25.94 -2.46
CA THR A 214 1.69 -25.63 -1.25
C THR A 214 1.60 -26.73 -0.19
N TYR A 215 0.52 -27.51 -0.15
CA TYR A 215 0.34 -28.63 0.79
C TYR A 215 0.96 -29.96 0.31
N THR A 216 1.62 -29.98 -0.86
CA THR A 216 2.30 -31.16 -1.42
C THR A 216 3.83 -31.08 -1.33
N GLN A 217 4.37 -30.25 -0.43
CA GLN A 217 5.78 -30.31 -0.04
C GLN A 217 5.86 -30.94 1.36
N PRO A 218 6.59 -32.07 1.52
CA PRO A 218 6.65 -32.81 2.78
C PRO A 218 7.31 -32.03 3.91
#